data_AF-A0A3D3Z2Q2-F1
#
_entry.id   AF-A0A3D3Z2Q2-F1
#
_cell.length_a   1.000
_cell.length_b   1.000
_cell.length_c   1.000
_cell.angle_alpha   90.00
_cell.angle_beta   90.00
_cell.angle_gamma   90.00
#
_symmetry.space_group_name_H-M   'P 1'
#
loop_
_entity.id
_entity.type
_entity.pdbx_description
1 polymer ?
#
loop_
_entity_poly.entity_id
_entity_poly.type
_entity_poly.pdbx_seq_one_letter_code
_entity_poly.pdbx_strand_id
1 'polypeptide(L)'
;PQTLEGAKTLVQQLRAGTPFQLVAQQFSFAPSASTGGDMGWITLGELKTEVAAAVEQMGPGTVSDPIVVPGGVMIVSVREKREPSPPKAKLKLKEMTRKVAAGSDEATWKRAEQAARLSRDALRNGCDGVTRAAQRSSLEVIDYGEVQDEDLGEPFRTQALGLSNGQASAVFRSDSGVHVMVLCDRENTGSDIPTLEQLEDRLYDQELALIARRYLRDIRREAAIIQP
;
A
#
# COMPACT_ATOMS: atom_id res chain seq x y z
N PRO A 1 19.61 29.71 7.15
CA PRO A 1 19.96 30.77 6.17
C PRO A 1 20.99 30.30 5.12
N GLN A 2 22.19 29.84 5.51
CA GLN A 2 23.21 29.38 4.56
C GLN A 2 22.95 27.99 3.96
N THR A 3 22.47 27.03 4.77
CA THR A 3 22.12 25.67 4.32
C THR A 3 20.99 25.64 3.30
N LEU A 4 20.04 26.58 3.39
CA LEU A 4 18.94 26.68 2.43
C LEU A 4 19.40 27.24 1.09
N GLU A 5 20.27 28.26 1.09
CA GLU A 5 20.86 28.80 -0.14
C GLU A 5 21.73 27.75 -0.84
N GLY A 6 22.58 27.03 -0.11
CA GLY A 6 23.34 25.91 -0.67
C GLY A 6 22.45 24.82 -1.27
N ALA A 7 21.36 24.47 -0.59
CA ALA A 7 20.40 23.50 -1.12
C ALA A 7 19.71 23.99 -2.41
N LYS A 8 19.38 25.28 -2.52
CA LYS A 8 18.84 25.86 -3.77
C LYS A 8 19.83 25.74 -4.92
N THR A 9 21.11 26.00 -4.68
CA THR A 9 22.16 25.82 -5.70
C THR A 9 22.27 24.38 -6.16
N LEU A 10 22.23 23.42 -5.24
CA LEU A 10 22.22 21.99 -5.58
C LEU A 10 20.99 21.61 -6.42
N VAL A 11 19.79 22.08 -6.04
CA VAL A 11 18.57 21.85 -6.83
C VAL A 11 18.69 22.40 -8.24
N GLN A 12 19.27 23.58 -8.44
CA GLN A 12 19.51 24.14 -9.77
C GLN A 12 20.44 23.26 -10.60
N GLN A 13 21.53 22.78 -10.01
CA GLN A 13 22.47 21.87 -10.69
C GLN A 13 21.82 20.53 -11.06
N LEU A 14 21.02 19.96 -10.15
CA LEU A 14 20.27 18.73 -10.38
C LEU A 14 19.26 18.89 -11.53
N ARG A 15 18.51 20.01 -11.54
CA ARG A 15 17.56 20.33 -12.62
C ARG A 15 18.26 20.63 -13.95
N ALA A 16 19.51 21.09 -13.92
CA ALA A 16 20.35 21.26 -15.11
C ALA A 16 20.94 19.94 -15.65
N GLY A 17 20.65 18.80 -15.03
CA GLY A 17 21.07 17.47 -15.49
C GLY A 17 22.26 16.87 -14.76
N THR A 18 22.73 17.49 -13.66
CA THR A 18 23.76 16.87 -12.82
C THR A 18 23.20 15.58 -12.20
N PRO A 19 23.91 14.43 -12.30
CA PRO A 19 23.45 13.18 -11.71
C PRO A 19 23.21 13.30 -10.20
N PHE A 20 22.03 12.88 -9.74
CA PHE A 20 21.64 12.98 -8.34
C PHE A 20 22.60 12.22 -7.42
N GLN A 21 23.08 11.06 -7.87
CA GLN A 21 23.98 10.18 -7.14
C GLN A 21 25.30 10.87 -6.79
N LEU A 22 25.84 11.69 -7.70
CA LEU A 22 27.08 12.42 -7.46
C LEU A 22 26.88 13.53 -6.42
N VAL A 23 25.76 14.26 -6.52
CA VAL A 23 25.40 15.29 -5.54
C VAL A 23 25.18 14.66 -4.16
N ALA A 24 24.50 13.51 -4.10
CA ALA A 24 24.26 12.79 -2.86
C ALA A 24 25.57 12.31 -2.22
N GLN A 25 26.47 11.67 -2.97
CA GLN A 25 27.76 11.21 -2.46
C GLN A 25 28.63 12.34 -1.92
N GLN A 26 28.60 13.50 -2.58
CA GLN A 26 29.49 14.62 -2.26
C GLN A 26 28.97 15.51 -1.12
N PHE A 27 27.65 15.71 -1.03
CA PHE A 27 27.06 16.73 -0.17
C PHE A 27 26.01 16.20 0.82
N SER A 28 25.55 14.96 0.69
CA SER A 28 24.53 14.41 1.59
C SER A 28 25.15 13.93 2.90
N PHE A 29 24.40 14.16 3.99
CA PHE A 29 24.69 13.62 5.32
C PHE A 29 23.74 12.46 5.68
N ALA A 30 22.94 11.98 4.73
CA ALA A 30 22.08 10.82 4.93
C ALA A 30 22.89 9.51 4.86
N PRO A 31 22.46 8.41 5.52
CA PRO A 31 23.13 7.12 5.43
C PRO A 31 23.28 6.62 3.99
N SER A 32 22.26 6.87 3.16
CA SER A 32 22.26 6.52 1.73
C SER A 32 23.25 7.35 0.90
N ALA A 33 23.98 8.32 1.46
CA ALA A 33 24.94 9.12 0.72
C ALA A 33 25.99 8.25 0.01
N SER A 34 26.50 7.22 0.68
CA SER A 34 27.48 6.27 0.10
C SER A 34 26.93 5.51 -1.11
N THR A 35 25.63 5.23 -1.12
CA THR A 35 24.91 4.55 -2.21
C THR A 35 24.26 5.53 -3.20
N GLY A 36 24.72 6.78 -3.26
CA GLY A 36 24.20 7.77 -4.22
C GLY A 36 22.81 8.30 -3.86
N GLY A 37 22.41 8.20 -2.60
CA GLY A 37 21.12 8.63 -2.10
C GLY A 37 19.97 7.68 -2.45
N ASP A 38 20.26 6.46 -2.93
CA ASP A 38 19.22 5.48 -3.25
C ASP A 38 18.60 4.92 -1.95
N MET A 39 17.26 4.92 -1.92
CA MET A 39 16.46 4.42 -0.81
C MET A 39 15.53 3.27 -1.25
N GLY A 40 15.64 2.83 -2.51
CA GLY A 40 14.76 1.82 -3.10
C GLY A 40 13.28 2.27 -3.15
N TRP A 41 12.39 1.29 -3.14
CA TRP A 41 10.94 1.53 -3.03
C TRP A 41 10.56 1.82 -1.58
N ILE A 42 10.02 3.03 -1.37
CA ILE A 42 9.57 3.53 -0.09
C ILE A 42 8.09 3.92 -0.17
N THR A 43 7.34 3.64 0.88
CA THR A 43 5.95 4.10 1.01
C THR A 43 5.89 5.51 1.57
N LEU A 44 4.87 6.29 1.23
CA LEU A 44 4.73 7.66 1.74
C LEU A 44 4.68 7.73 3.27
N GLY A 45 4.15 6.69 3.94
CA GLY A 45 4.07 6.61 5.40
C GLY A 45 5.42 6.43 6.09
N GLU A 46 6.46 5.99 5.37
CA GLU A 46 7.82 5.87 5.90
C GLU A 46 8.62 7.19 5.79
N LEU A 47 8.12 8.16 5.02
CA LEU A 47 8.76 9.46 4.89
C LEU A 47 8.37 10.40 6.04
N LYS A 48 9.25 11.35 6.36
CA LYS A 48 8.87 12.48 7.23
C LYS A 48 7.69 13.23 6.60
N THR A 49 6.78 13.73 7.41
CA THR A 49 5.52 14.36 6.95
C THR A 49 5.75 15.46 5.91
N GLU A 50 6.76 16.31 6.10
CA GLU A 50 7.08 17.40 5.16
C GLU A 50 7.60 16.87 3.82
N VAL A 51 8.31 15.74 3.86
CA VAL A 51 8.85 15.08 2.66
C VAL A 51 7.76 14.31 1.93
N ALA A 52 6.90 13.61 2.66
CA ALA A 52 5.75 12.90 2.10
C ALA A 52 4.84 13.84 1.31
N ALA A 53 4.50 15.01 1.90
CA ALA A 53 3.67 16.01 1.26
C ALA A 53 4.28 16.57 -0.04
N ALA A 54 5.59 16.78 -0.07
CA ALA A 54 6.29 17.21 -1.27
C ALA A 54 6.31 16.10 -2.34
N VAL A 55 6.69 14.87 -1.95
CA VAL A 55 6.77 13.72 -2.85
C VAL A 55 5.41 13.37 -3.43
N GLU A 56 4.32 13.49 -2.68
CA GLU A 56 2.96 13.25 -3.14
C GLU A 56 2.62 14.09 -4.38
N GLN A 57 3.03 15.37 -4.40
CA GLN A 57 2.79 16.32 -5.49
C GLN A 57 3.78 16.18 -6.66
N MET A 58 4.85 15.41 -6.51
CA MET A 58 5.90 15.26 -7.52
C MET A 58 5.59 14.21 -8.58
N GLY A 59 6.09 14.39 -9.79
CA GLY A 59 6.05 13.37 -10.85
C GLY A 59 7.30 12.46 -10.83
N PRO A 60 7.25 11.28 -11.46
CA PRO A 60 8.46 10.50 -11.78
C PRO A 60 9.50 11.33 -12.55
N GLY A 61 10.77 11.09 -12.30
CA GLY A 61 11.92 11.82 -12.86
C GLY A 61 12.16 13.23 -12.29
N THR A 62 11.40 13.68 -11.30
CA THR A 62 11.48 15.07 -10.80
C THR A 62 12.33 15.22 -9.53
N VAL A 63 12.91 16.40 -9.35
CA VAL A 63 13.69 16.80 -8.16
C VAL A 63 12.92 17.88 -7.40
N SER A 64 12.77 17.67 -6.09
CA SER A 64 12.03 18.57 -5.20
C SER A 64 12.72 19.93 -5.08
N ASP A 65 11.97 20.95 -4.68
CA ASP A 65 12.58 22.11 -4.04
C ASP A 65 13.20 21.72 -2.69
N PRO A 66 14.06 22.56 -2.09
CA PRO A 66 14.61 22.28 -0.76
C PRO A 66 13.50 22.19 0.30
N ILE A 67 13.33 21.01 0.90
CA ILE A 67 12.31 20.72 1.91
C ILE A 67 12.91 20.95 3.29
N VAL A 68 12.36 21.90 4.06
CA VAL A 68 12.78 22.12 5.44
C VAL A 68 12.21 21.02 6.32
N VAL A 69 13.07 20.33 7.06
CA VAL A 69 12.69 19.26 7.99
C VAL A 69 13.33 19.50 9.36
N PRO A 70 12.82 18.89 10.44
CA PRO A 70 13.52 18.89 11.71
C PRO A 70 14.94 18.37 11.53
N GLY A 71 15.92 19.23 11.87
CA GLY A 71 17.35 18.93 11.77
C GLY A 71 18.05 19.33 10.46
N GLY A 72 17.37 19.94 9.47
CA GLY A 72 18.06 20.44 8.28
C GLY A 72 17.17 20.68 7.06
N VAL A 73 17.75 20.43 5.89
CA VAL A 73 17.09 20.58 4.59
C VAL A 73 17.28 19.27 3.82
N MET A 74 16.21 18.77 3.20
CA MET A 74 16.23 17.59 2.34
C MET A 74 15.94 17.98 0.89
N ILE A 75 16.59 17.28 -0.03
CA ILE A 75 16.29 17.33 -1.47
C ILE A 75 15.99 15.89 -1.87
N VAL A 76 14.86 15.67 -2.54
CA VAL A 76 14.42 14.34 -2.97
C VAL A 76 14.31 14.30 -4.47
N SER A 77 14.73 13.18 -5.07
CA SER A 77 14.47 12.85 -6.47
C SER A 77 13.54 11.66 -6.52
N VAL A 78 12.41 11.80 -7.23
CA VAL A 78 11.45 10.71 -7.43
C VAL A 78 11.83 10.02 -8.73
N ARG A 79 12.42 8.84 -8.66
CA ARG A 79 12.78 8.07 -9.87
C ARG A 79 11.52 7.54 -10.55
N GLU A 80 10.71 6.83 -9.79
CA GLU A 80 9.49 6.19 -10.25
C GLU A 80 8.39 6.34 -9.19
N LYS A 81 7.14 6.25 -9.64
CA LYS A 81 5.97 6.07 -8.78
C LYS A 81 5.18 4.90 -9.32
N ARG A 82 4.70 4.06 -8.41
CA ARG A 82 3.76 2.99 -8.72
C ARG A 82 2.63 3.05 -7.72
N GLU A 83 1.41 2.91 -8.21
CA GLU A 83 0.31 2.53 -7.34
C GLU A 83 0.62 1.14 -6.78
N PRO A 84 0.26 0.85 -5.52
CA PRO A 84 0.28 -0.52 -5.03
C PRO A 84 -0.51 -1.37 -6.02
N SER A 85 0.12 -2.39 -6.60
CA SER A 85 -0.68 -3.37 -7.32
C SER A 85 -1.65 -3.97 -6.31
N PRO A 86 -2.93 -4.25 -6.69
CA PRO A 86 -3.80 -5.03 -5.83
C PRO A 86 -2.99 -6.26 -5.41
N PRO A 87 -2.79 -6.50 -4.10
CA PRO A 87 -1.95 -7.58 -3.66
C PRO A 87 -2.46 -8.84 -4.33
N LYS A 88 -1.59 -9.55 -5.06
CA LYS A 88 -1.88 -10.91 -5.48
C LYS A 88 -2.30 -11.65 -4.23
N ALA A 89 -3.52 -12.14 -4.18
CA ALA A 89 -4.10 -12.65 -2.96
C ALA A 89 -4.59 -14.06 -3.20
N LYS A 90 -4.19 -14.95 -2.31
CA LYS A 90 -4.89 -16.22 -2.13
C LYS A 90 -6.04 -15.97 -1.18
N LEU A 91 -7.24 -16.22 -1.67
CA LEU A 91 -8.49 -15.97 -0.96
C LEU A 91 -9.13 -17.30 -0.65
N LYS A 92 -9.53 -17.49 0.60
CA LYS A 92 -10.42 -18.59 0.98
C LYS A 92 -11.85 -18.09 0.99
N LEU A 93 -12.69 -18.55 0.07
CA LEU A 93 -14.02 -17.96 -0.17
C LEU A 93 -15.14 -18.99 -0.03
N LYS A 94 -16.24 -18.54 0.57
CA LYS A 94 -17.54 -19.20 0.51
C LYS A 94 -18.56 -18.27 -0.11
N GLU A 95 -19.58 -18.86 -0.69
CA GLU A 95 -20.65 -18.13 -1.36
C GLU A 95 -22.01 -18.66 -0.92
N MET A 96 -22.97 -17.76 -0.73
CA MET A 96 -24.38 -18.07 -0.65
C MET A 96 -25.03 -17.59 -1.94
N THR A 97 -25.69 -18.48 -2.66
CA THR A 97 -26.14 -18.22 -4.02
C THR A 97 -27.55 -18.70 -4.29
N ARG A 98 -28.21 -18.01 -5.23
CA ARG A 98 -29.48 -18.45 -5.80
C ARG A 98 -29.42 -18.32 -7.30
N LYS A 99 -29.53 -19.45 -7.99
CA LYS A 99 -29.60 -19.49 -9.45
C LYS A 99 -30.84 -18.77 -9.94
N VAL A 100 -30.65 -17.89 -10.91
CA VAL A 100 -31.71 -17.19 -11.63
C VAL A 100 -31.32 -17.20 -13.10
N ALA A 101 -32.18 -17.74 -13.95
CA ALA A 101 -31.90 -17.79 -15.38
C ALA A 101 -31.86 -16.35 -15.96
N ALA A 102 -30.90 -16.06 -16.84
CA ALA A 102 -30.72 -14.72 -17.42
C ALA A 102 -31.99 -14.13 -18.07
N GLY A 103 -32.88 -14.97 -18.63
CA GLY A 103 -34.15 -14.54 -19.22
C GLY A 103 -35.32 -14.36 -18.24
N SER A 104 -35.09 -14.46 -16.93
CA SER A 104 -36.14 -14.33 -15.91
C SER A 104 -36.63 -12.89 -15.77
N ASP A 105 -37.87 -12.72 -15.30
CA ASP A 105 -38.43 -11.40 -15.05
C ASP A 105 -37.77 -10.68 -13.85
N GLU A 106 -37.85 -9.36 -13.84
CA GLU A 106 -37.25 -8.53 -12.79
C GLU A 106 -37.85 -8.83 -11.40
N ALA A 107 -39.12 -9.28 -11.34
CA ALA A 107 -39.73 -9.69 -10.08
C ALA A 107 -39.04 -10.93 -9.49
N THR A 108 -38.61 -11.88 -10.32
CA THR A 108 -37.85 -13.06 -9.88
C THR A 108 -36.46 -12.69 -9.40
N TRP A 109 -35.78 -11.80 -10.12
CA TRP A 109 -34.50 -11.26 -9.68
C TRP A 109 -34.60 -10.56 -8.33
N LYS A 110 -35.57 -9.66 -8.14
CA LYS A 110 -35.80 -8.97 -6.85
C LYS A 110 -36.11 -9.93 -5.70
N ARG A 111 -36.90 -10.98 -5.95
CA ARG A 111 -37.17 -12.03 -4.95
C ARG A 111 -35.90 -12.79 -4.56
N ALA A 112 -35.02 -13.09 -5.52
CA ALA A 112 -33.74 -13.73 -5.25
C ALA A 112 -32.79 -12.81 -4.48
N GLU A 113 -32.71 -11.53 -4.84
CA GLU A 113 -31.93 -10.52 -4.12
C GLU A 113 -32.42 -10.33 -2.69
N GLN A 114 -33.74 -10.27 -2.47
CA GLN A 114 -34.29 -10.17 -1.13
C GLN A 114 -33.92 -11.37 -0.26
N ALA A 115 -34.00 -12.59 -0.80
CA ALA A 115 -33.56 -13.81 -0.11
C ALA A 115 -32.06 -13.77 0.24
N ALA A 116 -31.22 -13.29 -0.70
CA ALA A 116 -29.79 -13.12 -0.48
C ALA A 116 -29.48 -12.07 0.58
N ARG A 117 -30.20 -10.94 0.59
CA ARG A 117 -30.08 -9.90 1.62
C ARG A 117 -30.43 -10.44 3.00
N LEU A 118 -31.54 -11.17 3.13
CA LEU A 118 -31.94 -11.79 4.39
C LEU A 118 -30.89 -12.79 4.91
N SER A 119 -30.31 -13.60 4.02
CA SER A 119 -29.24 -14.54 4.39
C SER A 119 -27.97 -13.81 4.82
N ARG A 120 -27.54 -12.80 4.07
CA ARG A 120 -26.41 -11.93 4.42
C ARG A 120 -26.60 -11.27 5.78
N ASP A 121 -27.75 -10.66 6.02
CA ASP A 121 -28.02 -9.92 7.27
C ASP A 121 -28.15 -10.85 8.48
N ALA A 122 -28.46 -12.13 8.25
CA ALA A 122 -28.47 -13.18 9.25
C ALA A 122 -27.09 -13.81 9.51
N LEU A 123 -26.06 -13.48 8.71
CA LEU A 123 -24.72 -14.04 8.88
C LEU A 123 -24.13 -13.63 10.23
N ARG A 124 -23.64 -14.62 10.98
CA ARG A 124 -22.96 -14.45 12.27
C ARG A 124 -21.74 -15.35 12.30
N ASN A 125 -20.67 -14.92 12.96
CA ASN A 125 -19.40 -15.66 13.07
C ASN A 125 -18.71 -15.92 11.71
N GLY A 126 -18.81 -14.97 10.78
CA GLY A 126 -18.13 -15.05 9.47
C GLY A 126 -18.41 -16.35 8.72
N CYS A 127 -17.35 -17.00 8.23
CA CYS A 127 -17.47 -18.20 7.41
C CYS A 127 -18.13 -19.41 8.07
N ASP A 128 -18.05 -19.54 9.40
CA ASP A 128 -18.70 -20.63 10.14
C ASP A 128 -20.23 -20.47 10.21
N GLY A 129 -20.72 -19.27 9.89
CA GLY A 129 -22.14 -18.94 9.82
C GLY A 129 -22.80 -19.19 8.47
N VAL A 130 -22.03 -19.38 7.41
CA VAL A 130 -22.53 -19.34 6.02
C VAL A 130 -23.63 -20.36 5.78
N THR A 131 -23.43 -21.62 6.17
CA THR A 131 -24.43 -22.68 5.98
C THR A 131 -25.74 -22.37 6.71
N ARG A 132 -25.67 -21.89 7.95
CA ARG A 132 -26.87 -21.52 8.73
C ARG A 132 -27.58 -20.29 8.15
N ALA A 133 -26.80 -19.32 7.67
CA ALA A 133 -27.32 -18.11 7.06
C ALA A 133 -28.06 -18.42 5.74
N ALA A 134 -27.47 -19.24 4.87
CA ALA A 134 -28.05 -19.65 3.60
C ALA A 134 -29.36 -20.46 3.77
N GLN A 135 -29.41 -21.36 4.76
CA GLN A 135 -30.61 -22.16 5.06
C GLN A 135 -31.85 -21.32 5.35
N ARG A 136 -31.70 -20.12 5.93
CA ARG A 136 -32.83 -19.23 6.26
C ARG A 136 -33.63 -18.77 5.05
N SER A 137 -33.01 -18.72 3.87
CA SER A 137 -33.71 -18.34 2.64
C SER A 137 -33.49 -19.34 1.51
N SER A 138 -33.08 -20.57 1.85
CA SER A 138 -32.85 -21.67 0.91
C SER A 138 -31.86 -21.33 -0.21
N LEU A 139 -30.77 -20.63 0.13
CA LEU A 139 -29.65 -20.40 -0.77
C LEU A 139 -28.75 -21.64 -0.82
N GLU A 140 -28.18 -21.91 -1.99
CA GLU A 140 -27.10 -22.89 -2.15
C GLU A 140 -25.81 -22.30 -1.56
N VAL A 141 -24.96 -23.16 -0.99
CA VAL A 141 -23.64 -22.76 -0.52
C VAL A 141 -22.58 -23.38 -1.41
N ILE A 142 -21.68 -22.55 -1.94
CA ILE A 142 -20.50 -22.97 -2.68
C ILE A 142 -19.28 -22.67 -1.82
N ASP A 143 -18.42 -23.66 -1.63
CA ASP A 143 -17.10 -23.49 -1.00
C ASP A 143 -16.05 -23.56 -2.10
N TYR A 144 -15.41 -22.43 -2.38
CA TYR A 144 -14.37 -22.35 -3.39
C TYR A 144 -13.03 -22.90 -2.89
N GLY A 145 -12.87 -23.11 -1.59
CA GLY A 145 -11.57 -23.37 -1.01
C GLY A 145 -10.64 -22.17 -1.20
N GLU A 146 -9.36 -22.44 -1.45
CA GLU A 146 -8.35 -21.43 -1.77
C GLU A 146 -8.35 -21.16 -3.28
N VAL A 147 -8.51 -19.88 -3.65
CA VAL A 147 -8.47 -19.40 -5.03
C VAL A 147 -7.55 -18.21 -5.14
N GLN A 148 -6.85 -18.07 -6.26
CA GLN A 148 -6.10 -16.86 -6.55
C GLN A 148 -7.05 -15.78 -7.06
N ASP A 149 -6.81 -14.52 -6.68
CA ASP A 149 -7.65 -13.41 -7.13
C ASP A 149 -7.66 -13.25 -8.66
N GLU A 150 -6.57 -13.62 -9.34
CA GLU A 150 -6.45 -13.60 -10.80
C GLU A 150 -7.29 -14.67 -11.50
N ASP A 151 -7.64 -15.75 -10.81
CA ASP A 151 -8.51 -16.81 -11.33
C ASP A 151 -10.01 -16.45 -11.22
N LEU A 152 -10.35 -15.39 -10.47
CA LEU A 152 -11.71 -14.90 -10.35
C LEU A 152 -12.08 -13.98 -11.52
N GLY A 153 -13.18 -14.31 -12.19
CA GLY A 153 -13.80 -13.41 -13.16
C GLY A 153 -14.55 -12.23 -12.51
N GLU A 154 -14.84 -11.20 -13.29
CA GLU A 154 -15.76 -10.15 -12.85
C GLU A 154 -17.22 -10.63 -12.90
N PRO A 155 -18.09 -10.18 -11.97
CA PRO A 155 -17.85 -9.20 -10.92
C PRO A 155 -17.27 -9.79 -9.61
N PHE A 156 -17.03 -11.10 -9.54
CA PHE A 156 -16.62 -11.80 -8.31
C PHE A 156 -15.28 -11.29 -7.77
N ARG A 157 -14.32 -11.03 -8.64
CA ARG A 157 -13.00 -10.51 -8.26
C ARG A 157 -13.10 -9.19 -7.51
N THR A 158 -13.77 -8.19 -8.09
CA THR A 158 -13.97 -6.88 -7.45
C THR A 158 -14.67 -7.02 -6.09
N GLN A 159 -15.70 -7.88 -6.01
CA GLN A 159 -16.40 -8.12 -4.74
C GLN A 159 -15.50 -8.75 -3.69
N ALA A 160 -14.69 -9.76 -4.06
CA ALA A 160 -13.82 -10.49 -3.13
C ALA A 160 -12.65 -9.66 -2.61
N LEU A 161 -12.02 -8.84 -3.47
CA LEU A 161 -10.90 -7.97 -3.09
C LEU A 161 -11.32 -6.89 -2.08
N GLY A 162 -12.56 -6.41 -2.15
CA GLY A 162 -13.10 -5.41 -1.21
C GLY A 162 -13.43 -5.93 0.20
N LEU A 163 -13.31 -7.24 0.46
CA LEU A 163 -13.69 -7.83 1.76
C LEU A 163 -12.54 -7.83 2.77
N SER A 164 -12.91 -7.81 4.05
CA SER A 164 -12.04 -8.17 5.19
C SER A 164 -12.35 -9.60 5.66
N ASN A 165 -11.45 -10.24 6.41
CA ASN A 165 -11.66 -11.60 6.91
C ASN A 165 -12.96 -11.68 7.75
N GLY A 166 -13.80 -12.67 7.43
CA GLY A 166 -15.13 -12.88 8.00
C GLY A 166 -16.25 -12.00 7.43
N GLN A 167 -15.94 -11.04 6.56
CA GLN A 167 -16.91 -10.11 5.99
C GLN A 167 -17.66 -10.73 4.81
N ALA A 168 -18.97 -10.41 4.71
CA ALA A 168 -19.78 -10.70 3.53
C ALA A 168 -19.83 -9.50 2.57
N SER A 169 -19.85 -9.79 1.27
CA SER A 169 -20.06 -8.79 0.21
C SER A 169 -21.45 -8.16 0.28
N ALA A 170 -21.65 -7.12 -0.53
CA ALA A 170 -23.00 -6.74 -0.92
C ALA A 170 -23.66 -7.87 -1.74
N VAL A 171 -24.98 -7.83 -1.88
CA VAL A 171 -25.68 -8.71 -2.82
C VAL A 171 -25.43 -8.19 -4.23
N PHE A 172 -24.99 -9.06 -5.13
CA PHE A 172 -24.75 -8.72 -6.54
C PHE A 172 -25.30 -9.79 -7.48
N ARG A 173 -25.52 -9.41 -8.75
CA ARG A 173 -25.98 -10.29 -9.83
C ARG A 173 -24.79 -10.75 -10.69
N SER A 174 -24.89 -11.94 -11.24
CA SER A 174 -24.07 -12.41 -12.36
C SER A 174 -24.97 -13.06 -13.42
N ASP A 175 -24.37 -13.66 -14.45
CA ASP A 175 -25.04 -14.50 -15.43
C ASP A 175 -25.69 -15.76 -14.83
N SER A 176 -25.15 -16.25 -13.72
CA SER A 176 -25.57 -17.48 -13.05
C SER A 176 -26.60 -17.28 -11.93
N GLY A 177 -26.84 -16.04 -11.49
CA GLY A 177 -27.85 -15.71 -10.49
C GLY A 177 -27.48 -14.57 -9.55
N VAL A 178 -27.86 -14.72 -8.28
CA VAL A 178 -27.65 -13.74 -7.21
C VAL A 178 -26.71 -14.31 -6.16
N HIS A 179 -25.72 -13.52 -5.78
CA HIS A 179 -24.55 -13.98 -5.04
C HIS A 179 -24.30 -13.12 -3.79
N VAL A 180 -23.80 -13.77 -2.73
CA VAL A 180 -23.16 -13.14 -1.57
C VAL A 180 -21.90 -13.92 -1.26
N MET A 181 -20.75 -13.29 -1.39
CA MET A 181 -19.45 -13.88 -1.06
C MET A 181 -19.09 -13.59 0.38
N VAL A 182 -18.36 -14.50 1.02
CA VAL A 182 -17.81 -14.35 2.37
C VAL A 182 -16.34 -14.74 2.33
N LEU A 183 -15.48 -13.82 2.77
CA LEU A 183 -14.04 -14.07 2.89
C LEU A 183 -13.75 -14.80 4.18
N CYS A 184 -13.18 -16.01 4.09
CA CYS A 184 -12.80 -16.81 5.25
C CYS A 184 -11.38 -16.51 5.69
N ASP A 185 -10.49 -16.34 4.72
CA ASP A 185 -9.10 -16.02 4.95
C ASP A 185 -8.50 -15.33 3.72
N ARG A 186 -7.45 -14.55 3.94
CA ARG A 186 -6.68 -13.86 2.91
C ARG A 186 -5.21 -13.94 3.24
N GLU A 187 -4.46 -14.51 2.31
CA GLU A 187 -3.01 -14.45 2.30
C GLU A 187 -2.58 -13.49 1.18
N ASN A 188 -1.95 -12.38 1.55
CA ASN A 188 -1.38 -11.44 0.59
C ASN A 188 -0.03 -11.97 0.14
N THR A 189 0.06 -12.33 -1.13
CA THR A 189 1.27 -12.82 -1.82
C THR A 189 1.92 -11.74 -2.69
N GLY A 190 1.48 -10.49 -2.56
CA GLY A 190 1.96 -9.36 -3.36
C GLY A 190 3.42 -8.99 -3.07
N SER A 191 4.19 -8.82 -4.14
CA SER A 191 5.62 -8.46 -4.19
C SER A 191 5.99 -7.07 -3.65
N ASP A 192 5.02 -6.31 -3.13
CA ASP A 192 5.21 -4.96 -2.59
C ASP A 192 5.24 -4.92 -1.05
N ILE A 193 5.03 -6.05 -0.38
CA ILE A 193 5.24 -6.17 1.06
C ILE A 193 6.74 -6.41 1.29
N PRO A 194 7.44 -5.51 2.02
CA PRO A 194 8.86 -5.71 2.33
C PRO A 194 9.10 -7.05 3.01
N THR A 195 10.17 -7.74 2.61
CA THR A 195 10.59 -8.96 3.30
C THR A 195 11.08 -8.64 4.71
N LEU A 196 11.11 -9.65 5.60
CA LEU A 196 11.67 -9.48 6.95
C LEU A 196 13.09 -8.91 6.91
N GLU A 197 13.94 -9.43 6.03
CA GLU A 197 15.31 -8.95 5.79
C GLU A 197 15.32 -7.46 5.38
N GLN A 198 14.45 -7.05 4.46
CA GLN A 198 14.33 -5.64 4.06
C GLN A 198 13.86 -4.73 5.20
N LEU A 199 13.04 -5.24 6.12
CA LEU A 199 12.63 -4.49 7.31
C LEU A 199 13.77 -4.37 8.32
N GLU A 200 14.54 -5.44 8.52
CA GLU A 200 15.72 -5.45 9.39
C GLU A 200 16.78 -4.47 8.90
N ASP A 201 17.13 -4.50 7.61
CA ASP A 201 18.09 -3.58 7.00
C ASP A 201 17.66 -2.11 7.18
N ARG A 202 16.36 -1.83 6.99
CA ARG A 202 15.82 -0.47 7.19
C ARG A 202 15.95 0.00 8.64
N LEU A 203 15.62 -0.85 9.61
CA LEU A 203 15.73 -0.49 11.02
C LEU A 203 17.20 -0.26 11.41
N TYR A 204 18.09 -1.11 10.91
CA TYR A 204 19.53 -0.96 11.12
C TYR A 204 20.06 0.36 10.54
N ASP A 205 19.68 0.70 9.31
CA ASP A 205 20.06 1.97 8.67
C ASP A 205 19.53 3.19 9.44
N GLN A 206 18.31 3.10 10.00
CA GLN A 206 17.74 4.15 10.85
C GLN A 206 18.53 4.32 12.16
N GLU A 207 18.92 3.23 12.82
CA GLU A 207 19.76 3.28 14.01
C GLU A 207 21.13 3.89 13.70
N LEU A 208 21.76 3.43 12.61
CA LEU A 208 23.04 3.96 12.14
C LEU A 208 22.95 5.47 11.87
N ALA A 209 21.85 5.93 11.27
CA ALA A 209 21.60 7.35 11.04
C ALA A 209 21.55 8.17 12.33
N LEU A 210 20.91 7.65 13.38
CA LEU A 210 20.81 8.32 14.68
C LEU A 210 22.18 8.38 15.37
N ILE A 211 22.94 7.29 15.33
CA ILE A 211 24.30 7.21 15.87
C ILE A 211 25.22 8.20 15.16
N ALA A 212 25.24 8.18 13.83
CA ALA A 212 26.07 9.10 13.03
C ALA A 212 25.74 10.57 13.31
N ARG A 213 24.46 10.92 13.43
CA ARG A 213 24.02 12.29 13.80
C ARG A 213 24.50 12.69 15.19
N ARG A 214 24.39 11.80 16.17
CA ARG A 214 24.88 12.05 17.53
C ARG A 214 26.39 12.26 17.53
N TYR A 215 27.14 11.38 16.87
CA TYR A 215 28.58 11.45 16.76
C TYR A 215 29.06 12.76 16.11
N LEU A 216 28.48 13.15 14.97
CA LEU A 216 28.82 14.40 14.29
C LEU A 216 28.46 15.63 15.13
N ARG A 217 27.37 15.59 15.89
CA ARG A 217 27.02 16.66 16.84
C ARG A 217 28.06 16.78 17.95
N ASP A 218 28.52 15.64 18.47
CA ASP A 218 29.49 15.61 19.56
C ASP A 218 30.86 16.13 19.07
N ILE A 219 31.35 15.69 17.89
CA ILE A 219 32.56 16.26 17.24
C ILE A 219 32.44 17.77 17.06
N ARG A 220 31.30 18.27 16.55
CA ARG A 220 31.11 19.71 16.33
C ARG A 220 31.12 20.51 17.63
N ARG A 221 30.70 19.93 18.74
CA ARG A 221 30.74 20.57 20.06
C ARG A 221 32.16 20.68 20.61
N GLU A 222 33.00 19.69 20.31
CA GLU A 222 34.38 19.61 20.78
C GLU A 222 35.38 20.36 19.87
N ALA A 223 35.01 20.64 18.62
CA ALA A 223 35.86 21.37 17.69
C ALA A 223 35.97 22.87 18.06
N ALA A 224 37.20 23.36 18.24
CA ALA A 224 37.48 24.78 18.26
C ALA A 224 37.48 25.33 16.82
N ILE A 225 36.38 25.98 16.42
CA ILE A 225 36.27 26.60 15.10
C ILE A 225 36.99 27.96 15.15
N ILE A 226 38.23 28.01 14.66
CA ILE A 226 38.97 29.26 14.50
C ILE A 226 38.60 29.82 13.11
N GLN A 227 37.79 30.89 13.08
CA GLN A 227 37.53 31.63 11.85
C GLN A 227 38.68 32.64 11.62
N PRO A 228 39.27 32.70 10.42
CA PRO A 228 40.28 33.70 10.08
C PRO A 228 39.72 35.12 9.96
#